data_AF-X8AA77-F1
#
_entry.id   AF-X8AA77-F1
#
_cell.length_a   1.000
_cell.length_b   1.000
_cell.length_c   1.000
_cell.angle_alpha   90.00
_cell.angle_beta   90.00
_cell.angle_gamma   90.00
#
_symmetry.space_group_name_H-M   'P 1'
#
loop_
_entity.id
_entity.type
_entity.pdbx_description
1 polymer ?
#
loop_
_entity_poly.entity_id
_entity_poly.type
_entity_poly.pdbx_seq_one_letter_code
_entity_poly.pdbx_strand_id
1 'polypeptide(L)'
;MRSKKKVDFAALADALVDYPYAYLITVDDEYRSHTVTVEPELRGQTLEVGLIGGRTQQNLARRRDVTLLWPPAEPGGYSLIVDGAAEVSPEGGAGDAVRLTVTPTRALLHRDADSPDAARGCLHDCVVFSLPA
;
A
#
# COMPACT_ATOMS: atom_id res chain seq x y z
N MET A 1 17.53 -11.35 -12.76
CA MET A 1 16.21 -11.10 -12.16
C MET A 1 16.33 -11.39 -10.67
N ARG A 2 16.29 -10.39 -9.77
CA ARG A 2 16.31 -10.66 -8.32
C ARG A 2 15.06 -11.48 -7.99
N SER A 3 15.21 -12.60 -7.26
CA SER A 3 14.06 -13.41 -6.81
C SER A 3 13.07 -12.49 -6.10
N LYS A 4 11.79 -12.52 -6.54
CA LYS A 4 10.74 -11.70 -5.94
C LYS A 4 10.45 -12.29 -4.56
N LYS A 5 11.07 -11.72 -3.51
CA LYS A 5 10.82 -12.16 -2.14
C LYS A 5 9.32 -12.02 -1.85
N LYS A 6 8.75 -13.03 -1.19
CA LYS A 6 7.34 -13.02 -0.79
C LYS A 6 7.15 -12.06 0.37
N VAL A 7 6.01 -11.36 0.39
CA VAL A 7 5.62 -10.49 1.51
C VAL A 7 5.46 -11.33 2.77
N ASP A 8 5.97 -10.82 3.88
CA ASP A 8 5.67 -11.35 5.21
C ASP A 8 4.37 -10.71 5.72
N PHE A 9 3.26 -11.45 5.56
CA PHE A 9 1.93 -10.96 5.94
C PHE A 9 1.72 -10.91 7.46
N ALA A 10 2.47 -11.69 8.24
CA ALA A 10 2.39 -11.62 9.70
C ALA A 10 3.01 -10.31 10.19
N ALA A 11 4.23 -10.00 9.72
CA ALA A 11 4.89 -8.72 10.03
C ALA A 11 4.08 -7.51 9.54
N LEU A 12 3.44 -7.61 8.36
CA LEU A 12 2.55 -6.56 7.86
C LEU A 12 1.32 -6.38 8.76
N ALA A 13 0.68 -7.47 9.18
CA ALA A 13 -0.49 -7.42 10.07
C ALA A 13 -0.15 -6.75 11.41
N ASP A 14 0.99 -7.12 12.00
CA ASP A 14 1.47 -6.54 13.26
C ASP A 14 1.73 -5.04 13.13
N ALA A 15 2.36 -4.61 12.03
CA ALA A 15 2.64 -3.20 11.78
C ALA A 15 1.36 -2.37 11.60
N LEU A 16 0.36 -2.90 10.88
CA LEU A 16 -0.88 -2.18 10.55
C LEU A 16 -1.68 -1.72 11.78
N VAL A 17 -1.46 -2.31 12.96
CA VAL A 17 -2.10 -1.89 14.22
C VAL A 17 -1.85 -0.40 14.52
N ASP A 18 -0.69 0.12 14.15
CA ASP A 18 -0.29 1.51 14.42
C ASP A 18 -0.66 2.49 13.30
N TYR A 19 -1.30 2.02 12.22
CA TYR A 19 -1.58 2.82 11.02
C TYR A 19 -3.08 2.82 10.65
N PRO A 20 -3.88 3.78 11.17
CA PRO A 20 -5.34 3.72 11.09
C PRO A 20 -5.93 4.05 9.71
N TYR A 21 -5.21 4.79 8.86
CA TYR A 21 -5.67 5.13 7.52
C TYR A 21 -4.50 5.20 6.52
N ALA A 22 -4.82 4.98 5.26
CA ALA A 22 -3.88 5.08 4.15
C ALA A 22 -4.35 6.06 3.08
N TYR A 23 -3.42 6.45 2.24
CA TYR A 23 -3.68 7.05 0.95
C TYR A 23 -3.54 5.98 -0.13
N LEU A 24 -4.63 5.69 -0.83
CA LEU A 24 -4.60 4.92 -2.07
C LEU A 24 -4.15 5.82 -3.20
N ILE A 25 -3.04 5.45 -3.83
CA ILE A 25 -2.44 6.16 -4.95
C ILE A 25 -2.63 5.31 -6.20
N THR A 26 -3.39 5.85 -7.14
CA THR A 26 -3.57 5.31 -8.49
C THR A 26 -2.97 6.27 -9.51
N VAL A 27 -2.83 5.83 -10.77
CA VAL A 27 -2.26 6.65 -11.84
C VAL A 27 -3.20 6.67 -13.03
N ASP A 28 -3.45 7.87 -13.57
CA ASP A 28 -4.27 8.06 -14.78
C ASP A 28 -3.50 7.73 -16.08
N ASP A 29 -4.14 7.99 -17.23
CA ASP A 29 -3.55 7.73 -18.54
C ASP A 29 -2.40 8.66 -18.91
N GLU A 30 -2.37 9.85 -18.30
CA GLU A 30 -1.33 10.86 -18.45
C GLU A 30 -0.19 10.71 -17.43
N TYR A 31 -0.16 9.60 -16.69
CA TYR A 31 0.83 9.30 -15.65
C TYR A 31 0.79 10.26 -14.45
N ARG A 32 -0.36 10.84 -14.14
CA ARG A 32 -0.57 11.67 -12.96
C ARG A 32 -1.16 10.84 -11.82
N SER A 33 -0.64 11.09 -10.62
CA SER A 33 -1.13 10.45 -9.41
C SER A 33 -2.51 10.99 -9.03
N HIS A 34 -3.43 10.07 -8.72
CA HIS A 34 -4.68 10.35 -8.05
C HIS A 34 -4.68 9.68 -6.67
N THR A 35 -4.91 10.49 -5.65
CA THR A 35 -4.80 10.06 -4.25
C THR A 35 -6.12 10.22 -3.53
N VAL A 36 -6.55 9.19 -2.81
CA VAL A 36 -7.75 9.21 -1.96
C VAL A 36 -7.45 8.57 -0.60
N THR A 37 -8.05 9.08 0.47
CA THR A 37 -7.95 8.48 1.81
C THR A 37 -8.84 7.24 1.90
N VAL A 38 -8.31 6.17 2.51
CA VAL A 38 -8.96 4.87 2.70
C VAL A 38 -8.58 4.28 4.06
N GLU A 39 -9.37 3.33 4.56
CA GLU A 39 -9.11 2.60 5.82
C GLU A 39 -9.01 1.10 5.53
N PRO A 40 -7.90 0.65 4.90
CA PRO A 40 -7.78 -0.73 4.43
C PRO A 40 -7.57 -1.71 5.56
N GLU A 41 -8.27 -2.84 5.52
CA GLU A 41 -8.13 -3.93 6.49
C GLU A 41 -7.43 -5.13 5.85
N LEU A 42 -6.41 -5.69 6.50
CA LEU A 42 -5.79 -6.92 6.03
C LEU A 42 -6.65 -8.14 6.41
N ARG A 43 -7.13 -8.86 5.40
CA ARG A 43 -7.85 -10.13 5.52
C ARG A 43 -7.06 -11.24 4.82
N GLY A 44 -6.38 -12.07 5.60
CA GLY A 44 -5.49 -13.10 5.08
C GLY A 44 -4.28 -12.48 4.35
N GLN A 45 -4.29 -12.51 3.02
CA GLN A 45 -3.22 -11.97 2.18
C GLN A 45 -3.68 -10.78 1.32
N THR A 46 -4.87 -10.26 1.59
CA THR A 46 -5.50 -9.23 0.78
C THR A 46 -5.89 -8.05 1.66
N LEU A 47 -5.62 -6.84 1.20
CA LEU A 47 -6.12 -5.61 1.81
C LEU A 47 -7.51 -5.30 1.24
N GLU A 48 -8.53 -5.34 2.09
CA GLU A 48 -9.87 -4.87 1.76
C GLU A 48 -9.89 -3.34 1.91
N VAL A 49 -9.92 -2.62 0.78
CA VAL A 49 -9.85 -1.14 0.77
C VAL A 49 -11.24 -0.51 0.94
N GLY A 50 -12.30 -1.28 0.67
CA GLY A 50 -13.68 -0.80 0.75
C GLY A 50 -14.21 -0.28 -0.59
N LEU A 51 -15.16 0.65 -0.54
CA LEU A 51 -15.81 1.20 -1.72
C LEU A 51 -15.00 2.32 -2.36
N ILE A 52 -14.85 2.29 -3.68
CA ILE A 52 -14.13 3.31 -4.46
C ILE A 52 -15.03 4.02 -5.48
N GLY A 53 -14.74 5.31 -5.70
CA GLY A 53 -15.46 6.15 -6.66
C GLY A 53 -14.96 6.01 -8.11
N GLY A 54 -15.69 6.64 -9.03
CA GLY A 54 -15.51 6.46 -10.47
C GLY A 54 -14.11 6.81 -11.00
N ARG A 55 -13.41 7.81 -10.43
CA ARG A 55 -12.05 8.17 -10.88
C ARG A 55 -11.05 7.04 -10.60
N THR A 56 -11.05 6.50 -9.39
CA THR A 56 -10.22 5.35 -9.01
C THR A 56 -10.55 4.15 -9.89
N GLN A 57 -11.83 3.88 -10.15
CA GLN A 57 -12.26 2.79 -11.03
C GLN A 57 -11.72 2.95 -12.47
N GLN A 58 -11.82 4.15 -13.04
CA GLN A 58 -11.31 4.45 -14.39
C GLN A 58 -9.80 4.20 -14.49
N ASN A 59 -9.03 4.62 -13.50
CA ASN A 59 -7.59 4.38 -13.44
C ASN A 59 -7.30 2.87 -13.37
N LEU A 60 -7.99 2.15 -12.48
CA LEU A 60 -7.81 0.71 -12.25
C LEU A 60 -8.20 -0.17 -13.43
N ALA A 61 -9.16 0.26 -14.25
CA ALA A 61 -9.55 -0.47 -15.47
C ALA A 61 -8.39 -0.63 -16.47
N ARG A 62 -7.38 0.24 -16.40
CA ARG A 62 -6.20 0.21 -17.27
C ARG A 62 -4.92 -0.17 -16.53
N ARG A 63 -4.79 0.21 -15.26
CA ARG A 63 -3.59 0.02 -14.44
C ARG A 63 -3.99 -0.51 -13.07
N ARG A 64 -3.82 -1.82 -12.88
CA ARG A 64 -4.13 -2.47 -11.60
C ARG A 64 -3.07 -2.24 -10.51
N ASP A 65 -1.86 -1.85 -10.88
CA ASP A 65 -0.78 -1.70 -9.89
C ASP A 65 -0.98 -0.38 -9.14
N VAL A 66 -1.02 -0.47 -7.81
CA VAL A 66 -1.30 0.64 -6.90
C VAL A 66 -0.30 0.69 -5.76
N THR A 67 -0.22 1.86 -5.12
CA THR A 67 0.49 2.04 -3.85
C THR A 67 -0.51 2.49 -2.79
N LEU A 68 -0.44 1.87 -1.62
CA LEU A 68 -1.06 2.34 -0.39
C LEU A 68 0.04 2.92 0.50
N LEU A 69 -0.15 4.14 0.97
CA LEU A 69 0.78 4.83 1.86
C LEU A 69 0.05 5.21 3.15
N TRP A 70 0.47 4.64 4.27
CA TRP A 70 0.05 5.11 5.57
C TRP A 70 1.09 6.11 6.07
N PRO A 71 0.69 7.37 6.37
CA PRO A 71 1.61 8.37 6.87
C PRO A 71 2.12 8.00 8.27
N PRO A 72 3.25 8.58 8.72
CA PRO A 72 3.71 8.36 10.07
C PRO A 72 2.77 9.03 11.07
N ALA A 73 2.63 8.44 12.26
CA ALA A 73 1.82 9.03 13.33
C ALA A 73 2.41 10.37 13.84
N GLU A 74 3.74 10.51 13.80
CA GLU A 74 4.47 11.69 14.26
C GLU A 74 5.57 12.09 13.26
N PRO A 75 5.98 13.37 13.20
CA PRO A 75 7.10 13.80 12.37
C PRO A 75 8.37 12.98 12.62
N GLY A 76 9.01 12.51 11.53
CA GLY A 76 10.21 11.64 11.59
C GLY A 76 9.91 10.16 11.84
N GLY A 77 8.65 9.79 12.07
CA GLY A 77 8.22 8.40 12.17
C GLY A 77 8.28 7.65 10.84
N TYR A 78 8.05 6.35 10.89
CA TYR A 78 7.93 5.52 9.70
C TYR A 78 6.61 5.75 8.98
N SER A 79 6.66 5.89 7.66
CA SER A 79 5.53 5.63 6.79
C SER A 79 5.51 4.14 6.45
N LEU A 80 4.32 3.52 6.42
CA LEU A 80 4.14 2.20 5.84
C LEU A 80 3.76 2.36 4.37
N ILE A 81 4.47 1.65 3.49
CA ILE A 81 4.24 1.67 2.04
C ILE A 81 4.00 0.24 1.58
N VAL A 82 2.86 0.03 0.92
CA VAL A 82 2.48 -1.24 0.30
C VAL A 82 2.23 -1.03 -1.18
N ASP A 83 2.97 -1.72 -2.04
CA ASP A 83 2.67 -1.82 -3.46
C ASP A 83 1.89 -3.12 -3.70
N GLY A 84 0.84 -3.06 -4.51
CA GLY A 84 -0.01 -4.23 -4.73
C GLY A 84 -0.75 -4.21 -6.07
N ALA A 85 -1.35 -5.35 -6.39
CA ALA A 85 -2.26 -5.48 -7.52
C ALA A 85 -3.70 -5.34 -7.03
N ALA A 86 -4.42 -4.37 -7.59
CA ALA A 86 -5.81 -4.11 -7.30
C ALA A 86 -6.76 -5.04 -8.08
N GLU A 87 -7.82 -5.47 -7.41
CA GLU A 87 -8.95 -6.18 -8.01
C GLU A 87 -10.25 -5.47 -7.62
N VAL A 88 -11.06 -5.16 -8.63
CA VAL A 88 -12.33 -4.46 -8.49
C VAL A 88 -13.47 -5.47 -8.61
N SER A 89 -14.41 -5.43 -7.66
CA SER A 89 -15.62 -6.26 -7.69
C SER A 89 -16.88 -5.38 -7.69
N PRO A 90 -17.84 -5.62 -8.60
CA PRO A 90 -19.13 -4.94 -8.59
C PRO A 90 -20.05 -5.45 -7.47
N GLU A 91 -19.74 -6.62 -6.87
CA GLU A 91 -20.57 -7.18 -5.80
C GLU A 91 -20.47 -6.35 -4.51
N GLY A 92 -21.62 -6.13 -3.87
CA GLY A 92 -21.69 -5.35 -2.63
C GLY A 92 -21.30 -3.88 -2.79
N GLY A 93 -21.40 -3.34 -4.00
CA GLY A 93 -21.29 -1.91 -4.32
C GLY A 93 -22.51 -1.09 -3.85
N ALA A 94 -22.38 0.23 -3.91
CA ALA A 94 -23.44 1.17 -3.56
C ALA A 94 -23.47 2.34 -4.56
N GLY A 95 -24.57 2.46 -5.33
CA GLY A 95 -24.63 3.38 -6.46
C GLY A 95 -23.54 3.03 -7.48
N ASP A 96 -22.76 4.03 -7.89
CA ASP A 96 -21.63 3.85 -8.81
C ASP A 96 -20.35 3.37 -8.10
N ALA A 97 -20.36 3.19 -6.77
CA ALA A 97 -19.19 2.75 -6.02
C ALA A 97 -19.09 1.22 -6.01
N VAL A 98 -17.87 0.72 -6.19
CA VAL A 98 -17.55 -0.72 -6.27
C VAL A 98 -16.52 -1.09 -5.21
N ARG A 99 -16.45 -2.37 -4.86
CA ARG A 99 -15.46 -2.86 -3.87
C ARG A 99 -14.08 -2.96 -4.51
N LEU A 100 -13.06 -2.57 -3.74
CA LEU A 100 -11.66 -2.71 -4.09
C LEU A 100 -10.96 -3.60 -3.07
N THR A 101 -10.18 -4.54 -3.60
CA THR A 101 -9.19 -5.29 -2.83
C THR A 101 -7.81 -5.12 -3.45
N VAL A 102 -6.76 -5.23 -2.66
CA VAL A 102 -5.37 -5.14 -3.12
C VAL A 102 -4.59 -6.32 -2.57
N THR A 103 -3.93 -7.07 -3.46
CA THR A 103 -2.96 -8.11 -3.07
C THR A 103 -1.58 -7.49 -2.95
N PRO A 104 -0.99 -7.38 -1.75
CA PRO A 104 0.35 -6.85 -1.56
C PRO A 104 1.40 -7.65 -2.32
N THR A 105 2.25 -6.93 -3.05
CA THR A 105 3.42 -7.50 -3.76
C THR A 105 4.73 -7.03 -3.15
N ARG A 106 4.69 -5.95 -2.35
CA ARG A 106 5.79 -5.41 -1.56
C ARG A 106 5.21 -4.65 -0.38
N ALA A 107 5.84 -4.76 0.79
CA ALA A 107 5.50 -3.97 1.96
C ALA A 107 6.79 -3.57 2.68
N LEU A 108 6.87 -2.32 3.13
CA LEU A 108 8.02 -1.80 3.87
C LEU A 108 7.66 -0.59 4.74
N LEU A 109 8.41 -0.43 5.82
CA LEU A 109 8.48 0.83 6.55
C LEU A 109 9.58 1.70 5.95
N HIS A 110 9.31 3.00 5.83
CA HIS A 110 10.22 3.99 5.29
C HIS A 110 10.25 5.25 6.15
N ARG A 111 11.44 5.76 6.44
CA ARG A 111 11.67 7.09 6.99
C ARG A 111 13.04 7.62 6.56
N ASP A 112 13.27 8.90 6.78
CA ASP A 112 14.62 9.45 6.69
C ASP A 112 15.53 8.80 7.75
N ALA A 113 16.77 8.53 7.37
CA ALA A 113 17.70 7.93 8.31
C ALA A 113 18.22 8.98 9.30
N ASP A 114 18.07 8.70 10.59
CA ASP A 114 18.60 9.55 11.66
C ASP A 114 20.15 9.60 11.66
N SER A 115 20.80 8.63 11.00
CA SER A 115 22.26 8.56 10.82
C SER A 115 22.64 7.68 9.62
N PRO A 116 23.87 7.78 9.08
CA PRO A 116 24.36 6.89 8.02
C PRO A 116 24.36 5.40 8.40
N ASP A 117 24.61 5.11 9.69
CA ASP A 117 24.58 3.73 10.22
C ASP A 117 23.14 3.18 10.23
N ALA A 118 22.16 4.00 10.63
CA ALA A 118 20.74 3.63 10.58
C ALA A 118 20.26 3.35 9.15
N ALA A 119 20.84 4.04 8.16
CA ALA A 119 20.52 3.83 6.76
C ALA A 119 21.10 2.54 6.15
N ARG A 120 21.91 1.78 6.89
CA ARG A 120 22.65 0.61 6.38
C ARG A 120 23.43 0.91 5.09
N GLY A 121 23.99 2.13 5.00
CA GLY A 121 24.70 2.62 3.82
C GLY A 121 23.84 3.28 2.73
N CYS A 122 22.55 3.55 2.99
CA CYS A 122 21.66 4.34 2.12
C CYS A 122 21.43 5.76 2.69
N LEU A 123 20.49 6.53 2.13
CA LEU A 123 20.02 7.82 2.69
C LEU A 123 18.78 7.67 3.59
N HIS A 124 18.11 6.51 3.54
CA HIS A 124 16.83 6.27 4.19
C HIS A 124 16.86 4.96 4.98
N ASP A 125 16.12 4.94 6.09
CA ASP A 125 15.93 3.74 6.91
C ASP A 125 14.72 2.96 6.39
N CYS A 126 14.97 1.75 5.89
CA CYS A 126 13.97 0.91 5.25
C CYS A 126 13.90 -0.47 5.91
N VAL A 127 12.72 -0.84 6.40
CA VAL A 127 12.45 -2.18 6.94
C VAL A 127 11.49 -2.89 5.98
N VAL A 128 11.98 -3.89 5.25
CA VAL A 128 11.18 -4.62 4.26
C VAL A 128 10.53 -5.84 4.91
N PHE A 129 9.21 -5.97 4.77
CA PHE A 129 8.45 -7.13 5.24
C PHE A 129 8.49 -8.23 4.19
N SER A 130 9.56 -9.02 4.22
CA SER A 130 9.77 -10.12 3.28
C SER A 130 10.21 -11.39 3.99
N LEU A 131 9.61 -12.51 3.60
CA LEU A 131 10.06 -13.82 4.04
C LEU A 131 11.51 -14.08 3.60
N PRO A 132 12.27 -14.89 4.37
CA PRO A 132 13.57 -15.40 3.93
C PRO A 132 13.46 -16.06 2.55
N ALA A 133 14.54 -15.95 1.77
CA ALA A 133 14.62 -16.55 0.44
C ALA A 133 14.75 -18.08 0.51
#